data_AF-A0A378BC68-F1
#
_entry.id   AF-A0A378BC68-F1
#
_cell.length_a   1.000
_cell.length_b   1.000
_cell.length_c   1.000
_cell.angle_alpha   90.00
_cell.angle_beta   90.00
_cell.angle_gamma   90.00
#
_symmetry.space_group_name_H-M   'P 1'
#
loop_
_entity.id
_entity.type
_entity.pdbx_description
1 polymer ?
#
loop_
_entity_poly.entity_id
_entity_poly.type
_entity_poly.pdbx_seq_one_letter_code
_entity_poly.pdbx_strand_id
1 'polypeptide(L)' 'MTGTADTEAFEFSSIYKLDTVVVPTNRPMIRKDMADLVYMTEAEKIQAIIEDIKTRTAAGQPVLVGLSRSKNLKWFPAN' A
#
# COMPACT_ATOMS: atom_id res chain seq x y z
N MET A 1 -19.18 1.23 -7.44
CA MET A 1 -18.67 2.13 -6.37
C MET A 1 -17.25 1.70 -6.01
N THR A 2 -16.29 2.63 -5.97
CA THR A 2 -14.88 2.37 -5.61
C THR A 2 -14.23 3.69 -5.15
N GLY A 3 -13.13 3.60 -4.39
CA GLY A 3 -12.40 4.76 -3.87
C GLY A 3 -11.35 5.36 -4.82
N THR A 4 -11.07 4.71 -5.95
CA THR A 4 -9.96 5.06 -6.85
C THR A 4 -10.38 5.24 -8.31
N ALA A 5 -11.68 5.46 -8.58
CA ALA A 5 -12.19 5.57 -9.96
C ALA A 5 -11.77 6.86 -10.67
N ASP A 6 -11.36 7.89 -9.92
CA ASP A 6 -11.11 9.23 -10.47
C ASP A 6 -10.02 9.24 -11.56
N THR A 7 -8.98 8.39 -11.42
CA THR A 7 -7.93 8.28 -12.44
C THR A 7 -8.42 7.69 -13.75
N GLU A 8 -9.43 6.82 -13.70
CA GLU A 8 -9.98 6.10 -14.85
C GLU A 8 -11.31 6.70 -15.35
N ALA A 9 -11.66 7.90 -14.89
CA ALA A 9 -12.95 8.53 -15.18
C ALA A 9 -13.20 8.69 -16.70
N PHE A 10 -12.16 9.01 -17.47
CA PHE A 10 -12.25 9.15 -18.92
C PHE A 10 -12.54 7.80 -19.62
N GLU A 11 -11.90 6.72 -19.17
CA GLU A 11 -12.13 5.38 -19.70
C GLU A 11 -13.55 4.92 -19.39
N PHE A 12 -14.02 5.15 -18.16
CA PHE A 12 -15.39 4.82 -17.76
C PHE A 12 -16.45 5.55 -18.59
N SER A 13 -16.24 6.84 -18.86
CA SER A 13 -17.17 7.61 -19.67
C SER A 13 -17.12 7.22 -21.15
N SER A 14 -15.94 7.03 -21.72
CA SER A 14 -15.78 6.72 -23.15
C SER A 14 -16.30 5.33 -23.52
N ILE A 15 -15.93 4.30 -22.75
CA ILE A 15 -16.24 2.89 -23.02
C ILE A 15 -17.64 2.52 -22.51
N TYR A 16 -17.95 2.91 -21.28
CA TYR A 16 -19.15 2.42 -20.58
C TYR A 16 -20.24 3.47 -20.39
N LYS A 17 -20.00 4.73 -20.79
CA LYS A 17 -20.93 5.85 -20.56
C LYS A 17 -21.27 6.04 -19.07
N LEU A 18 -20.29 5.77 -18.21
CA LEU A 18 -20.41 5.93 -16.77
C LEU A 18 -19.67 7.19 -16.32
N ASP A 19 -20.39 8.06 -15.62
CA ASP A 19 -19.79 9.23 -14.99
C ASP A 19 -19.14 8.85 -13.66
N THR A 20 -17.96 9.42 -13.40
CA THR A 20 -17.25 9.26 -12.12
C THR A 20 -17.42 10.52 -11.30
N VAL A 21 -18.00 10.38 -10.10
CA VAL A 21 -18.21 11.49 -9.17
C VAL A 21 -17.38 11.25 -7.92
N VAL A 22 -16.53 12.23 -7.59
CA VAL A 22 -15.72 12.22 -6.36
C VAL A 22 -16.58 12.67 -5.19
N VAL A 23 -16.92 11.73 -4.32
CA VAL A 23 -17.67 12.02 -3.09
C VAL A 23 -16.69 12.47 -2.00
N PRO A 24 -16.93 13.61 -1.30
CA PRO A 24 -16.06 14.06 -0.23
C PRO A 24 -16.06 13.07 0.94
N THR A 25 -14.95 13.03 1.67
CA THR A 25 -14.81 12.16 2.85
C THR A 25 -15.60 12.71 4.03
N ASN A 26 -16.13 11.82 4.88
CA ASN A 26 -16.85 12.21 6.09
C ASN A 26 -15.93 12.86 7.16
N ARG A 27 -14.61 12.63 7.07
CA ARG A 27 -13.60 13.18 7.99
C ARG A 27 -12.37 13.61 7.20
N PRO A 28 -11.66 14.66 7.63
CA PRO A 28 -10.39 15.05 7.01
C PRO A 28 -9.41 13.88 6.96
N MET A 29 -8.77 13.69 5.82
CA MET A 29 -7.78 12.63 5.60
C MET A 29 -6.44 13.06 6.22
N ILE A 30 -5.98 12.31 7.23
CA ILE A 30 -4.74 12.60 7.98
C ILE A 30 -3.63 11.55 7.77
N ARG A 31 -3.81 10.65 6.79
CA ARG A 31 -2.84 9.58 6.51
C ARG A 31 -1.57 10.21 5.94
N LYS A 32 -0.41 9.83 6.49
CA LYS A 32 0.90 10.26 6.00
C LYS A 32 1.41 9.23 4.99
N ASP A 33 1.32 9.57 3.71
CA ASP A 33 1.89 8.75 2.64
C ASP A 33 3.37 9.12 2.46
N MET A 34 4.24 8.15 2.74
CA MET A 34 5.70 8.32 2.63
C MET A 34 6.17 8.01 1.20
N ALA A 35 7.30 8.60 0.79
CA ALA A 35 7.91 8.30 -0.50
C ALA A 35 8.44 6.86 -0.57
N ASP A 36 8.51 6.34 -1.79
CA ASP A 36 9.02 4.99 -2.04
C ASP A 36 10.51 4.87 -1.74
N LEU A 37 10.91 3.72 -1.16
CA LEU A 37 12.31 3.35 -0.96
C LEU A 37 12.71 2.29 -1.99
N VAL A 38 13.66 2.64 -2.86
CA VAL A 38 14.17 1.76 -3.92
C VAL A 38 15.56 1.25 -3.54
N TYR A 39 15.76 -0.06 -3.62
CA TYR A 39 17.02 -0.73 -3.28
C TYR A 39 17.62 -1.40 -4.52
N MET A 40 18.95 -1.56 -4.52
CA MET A 40 19.66 -2.18 -5.64
C MET A 40 19.37 -3.67 -5.73
N THR A 41 19.28 -4.35 -4.57
CA THR A 41 19.03 -5.78 -4.51
C THR A 41 17.75 -6.13 -3.75
N GLU A 42 17.17 -7.29 -4.07
CA GLU A 42 16.01 -7.80 -3.35
C GLU A 42 16.33 -8.12 -1.87
N ALA A 43 17.54 -8.61 -1.59
CA ALA A 43 17.99 -8.93 -0.24
C ALA A 43 18.04 -7.68 0.66
N GLU A 44 18.61 -6.58 0.16
CA GLU A 44 18.64 -5.30 0.87
C GLU A 44 17.23 -4.77 1.15
N LYS A 45 16.35 -4.82 0.14
CA LYS A 45 14.94 -4.42 0.28
C LYS A 45 14.25 -5.23 1.38
N ILE A 46 14.39 -6.56 1.38
CA ILE A 46 13.75 -7.42 2.36
C ILE A 46 14.31 -7.15 3.76
N GLN A 47 15.64 -6.99 3.89
CA GLN A 47 16.27 -6.69 5.18
C GLN A 47 15.77 -5.35 5.76
N ALA A 48 15.68 -4.31 4.93
CA ALA A 48 15.16 -3.02 5.35
C ALA A 48 13.69 -3.09 5.77
N ILE A 49 12.85 -3.86 5.05
CA ILE A 49 11.45 -4.10 5.42
C ILE A 49 11.35 -4.82 6.78
N ILE A 50 12.16 -5.85 7.02
CA ILE A 50 12.16 -6.59 8.29
C ILE A 50 12.52 -5.67 9.46
N GLU A 51 13.51 -4.79 9.28
CA GLU A 51 13.94 -3.85 10.31
C GLU A 51 12.86 -2.82 10.65
N ASP A 52 12.18 -2.28 9.63
CA ASP A 52 11.05 -1.35 9.83
C ASP A 52 9.88 -2.04 10.57
N ILE A 53 9.55 -3.28 10.19
CA ILE A 53 8.51 -4.06 10.87
C ILE A 53 8.87 -4.29 12.34
N LYS A 54 10.10 -4.68 12.65
CA LYS A 54 10.56 -4.90 14.03
C LYS A 54 10.44 -3.62 14.86
N THR A 55 10.91 -2.51 14.31
CA THR A 55 10.88 -1.20 14.98
C THR A 55 9.43 -0.77 15.29
N ARG A 56 8.52 -0.90 14.32
CA ARG A 56 7.10 -0.54 14.49
C ARG A 56 6.37 -1.47 15.44
N THR A 57 6.66 -2.77 15.37
CA THR A 57 6.05 -3.77 16.25
C THR A 57 6.51 -3.57 17.70
N ALA A 58 7.80 -3.27 17.92
CA ALA A 58 8.33 -2.93 19.24
C ALA A 58 7.68 -1.66 19.82
N ALA A 59 7.30 -0.70 18.96
CA ALA A 59 6.55 0.50 19.34
C ALA A 59 5.02 0.27 19.50
N GLY A 60 4.52 -0.96 19.28
CA GLY A 60 3.10 -1.31 19.38
C GLY A 60 2.23 -0.86 18.20
N GLN A 61 2.84 -0.44 17.08
CA GLN A 61 2.11 -0.02 15.88
C GLN A 61 1.70 -1.24 15.04
N PRO A 62 0.42 -1.37 14.64
CA PRO A 62 0.00 -2.42 13.72
C PRO A 62 0.56 -2.18 12.31
N VAL A 63 1.03 -3.25 11.65
CA VAL A 63 1.65 -3.19 10.32
C VAL A 63 0.97 -4.17 9.38
N LEU A 64 0.67 -3.72 8.15
CA LEU A 64 0.18 -4.56 7.06
C LEU A 64 1.21 -4.55 5.93
N VAL A 65 1.62 -5.73 5.47
CA VAL A 65 2.61 -5.90 4.40
C VAL A 65 1.94 -6.50 3.18
N GLY A 66 1.94 -5.78 2.05
CA GLY A 66 1.44 -6.26 0.77
C GLY A 66 2.54 -6.92 -0.06
N LEU A 67 2.29 -8.12 -0.59
CA LEU A 67 3.20 -8.83 -1.50
C LEU A 67 2.47 -9.15 -2.81
N SER A 68 3.15 -8.96 -3.94
CA SER A 68 2.59 -9.23 -5.28
C SER A 68 2.62 -10.72 -5.66
N ARG A 69 3.50 -11.53 -5.06
CA ARG A 69 3.62 -12.98 -5.35
C ARG A 69 3.42 -13.82 -4.09
N SER A 70 2.68 -14.92 -4.25
CA SER A 70 2.37 -15.91 -3.19
C SER A 70 3.59 -16.75 -2.75
N LYS A 71 4.61 -16.89 -3.60
CA LYS A 71 5.85 -17.59 -3.26
C LYS A 71 6.84 -16.61 -2.65
N ASN A 72 6.99 -16.63 -1.32
CA ASN A 72 8.24 -16.32 -0.57
C ASN A 72 8.01 -15.97 0.91
N LEU A 73 6.88 -16.36 1.52
CA LEU A 73 6.84 -16.39 2.99
C LEU A 73 7.59 -17.64 3.48
N LYS A 74 8.92 -17.64 3.39
CA LYS A 74 9.70 -18.31 4.44
C LYS A 74 9.40 -17.51 5.69
N TRP A 75 8.49 -18.05 6.51
CA TRP A 75 8.22 -17.56 7.85
C TRP A 75 9.59 -17.41 8.53
N PHE A 76 10.05 -16.19 8.75
CA PHE A 76 11.24 -15.92 9.55
C PHE A 76 10.74 -15.88 10.98
N PRO A 77 10.92 -16.95 11.78
CA PRO A 77 10.53 -16.90 13.18
C PRO A 77 11.31 -15.76 13.82
N ALA A 78 10.59 -14.85 14.46
CA ALA A 78 11.17 -13.99 15.48
C ALA A 78 11.68 -14.95 16.56
N ASN A 79 13.00 -15.05 16.69
CA ASN A 79 13.61 -15.55 17.92
C ASN A 79 13.20 -14.63 19.08
#